data_AF-A0A9Q4B2M7-F1
#
_entry.id   AF-A0A9Q4B2M7-F1
#
_cell.length_a   1.000
_cell.length_b   1.000
_cell.length_c   1.000
_cell.angle_alpha   90.00
_cell.angle_beta   90.00
_cell.angle_gamma   90.00
#
_symmetry.space_group_name_H-M   'P 1'
#
loop_
_entity.id
_entity.type
_entity.pdbx_description
1 polymer ?
#
loop_
_entity_poly.entity_id
_entity_poly.type
_entity_poly.pdbx_seq_one_letter_code
_entity_poly.pdbx_strand_id
1 'polypeptide(L)'
;MSIPSTVKVGGVTYDIEFKEYIEINGDRNYSGCCDYQNTTIEICDDLSDERKREVYAHELMHAIFYESGYQEQDEDMINRLGLVFNQVLKDNYRKRKITLDDVIGTGEKEQIIPKGTRVFSEKEQKEILNKL
;
A
#
# COMPACT_ATOMS: atom_id res chain seq x y z
N MET A 1 -9.86 0.80 2.65
CA MET A 1 -8.74 0.76 1.67
C MET A 1 -8.75 -0.59 0.95
N SER A 2 -8.31 -0.69 -0.31
CA SER A 2 -8.02 -1.99 -0.94
C SER A 2 -6.59 -2.40 -0.61
N ILE A 3 -6.35 -3.67 -0.29
CA ILE A 3 -5.00 -4.18 -0.06
C ILE A 3 -4.29 -4.26 -1.43
N PRO A 4 -3.08 -3.70 -1.58
CA PRO A 4 -2.32 -3.78 -2.83
C PRO A 4 -1.76 -5.20 -3.04
N SER A 5 -1.37 -5.54 -4.27
CA SER A 5 -0.67 -6.81 -4.55
C SER A 5 0.79 -6.80 -4.10
N THR A 6 1.38 -5.61 -3.94
CA THR A 6 2.77 -5.43 -3.49
C THR A 6 2.89 -4.15 -2.65
N VAL A 7 3.81 -4.11 -1.71
CA VAL A 7 4.14 -2.89 -0.93
C VAL A 7 5.65 -2.75 -0.77
N LYS A 8 6.17 -1.52 -0.85
CA LYS A 8 7.59 -1.25 -0.64
C LYS A 8 7.83 -0.73 0.78
N VAL A 9 8.74 -1.37 1.51
CA VAL A 9 9.09 -1.09 2.90
C VAL A 9 10.61 -1.03 3.04
N GLY A 10 11.16 0.08 3.55
CA GLY A 10 12.61 0.23 3.78
C GLY A 10 13.53 0.07 2.55
N GLY A 11 12.99 -0.02 1.34
CA GLY A 11 13.76 -0.32 0.12
C GLY A 11 13.46 -1.70 -0.47
N VAL A 12 12.85 -2.59 0.30
CA VAL A 12 12.46 -3.95 -0.07
C VAL A 12 11.00 -3.98 -0.53
N THR A 13 10.70 -4.75 -1.58
CA THR A 13 9.33 -4.94 -2.06
C THR A 13 8.80 -6.25 -1.50
N TYR A 14 7.65 -6.20 -0.84
CA TYR A 14 6.93 -7.35 -0.33
C TYR A 14 5.74 -7.68 -1.23
N ASP A 15 5.60 -8.94 -1.62
CA ASP A 15 4.42 -9.46 -2.32
C ASP A 15 3.31 -9.79 -1.32
N ILE A 16 2.06 -9.47 -1.67
CA ILE A 16 0.91 -9.74 -0.81
C ILE A 16 0.16 -10.95 -1.34
N GLU A 17 0.12 -12.02 -0.56
CA GLU A 17 -0.48 -13.31 -0.92
C GLU A 17 -1.69 -13.64 -0.05
N PHE A 18 -2.75 -14.13 -0.68
CA PHE A 18 -3.91 -14.67 0.02
C PHE A 18 -3.86 -16.20 -0.04
N LYS A 19 -3.88 -16.84 1.13
CA LYS A 19 -3.73 -18.30 1.27
C LYS A 19 -4.93 -18.91 1.96
N GLU A 20 -5.28 -20.15 1.60
CA GLU A 20 -6.38 -20.89 2.24
C GLU A 20 -6.12 -21.15 3.73
N TYR A 21 -4.86 -21.37 4.10
CA TYR A 21 -4.40 -21.48 5.47
C TYR A 21 -2.96 -20.99 5.58
N ILE A 22 -2.59 -20.53 6.76
CA ILE A 22 -1.23 -20.11 7.09
C ILE A 22 -0.67 -21.08 8.13
N GLU A 23 0.48 -21.67 7.85
CA GLU A 23 1.14 -22.63 8.72
C GLU A 23 2.50 -22.10 9.15
N ILE A 24 2.69 -21.88 10.46
CA ILE A 24 3.97 -21.47 11.04
C ILE A 24 4.37 -22.53 12.05
N ASN A 25 5.55 -23.13 11.86
CA ASN A 25 6.09 -24.17 12.74
C ASN A 25 5.11 -25.35 13.00
N GLY A 26 4.26 -25.67 12.02
CA GLY A 26 3.27 -26.76 12.11
C GLY A 26 1.95 -26.39 12.78
N ASP A 27 1.76 -25.15 13.23
CA ASP A 27 0.47 -24.64 13.71
C ASP A 27 -0.21 -23.81 12.61
N ARG A 28 -1.52 -24.05 12.41
CA ARG A 28 -2.36 -23.46 11.37
C ARG A 28 -3.34 -22.39 11.88
N ASN A 29 -3.21 -21.97 13.14
CA ASN A 29 -4.10 -20.98 13.75
C ASN A 29 -3.73 -19.52 13.45
N TYR A 30 -2.91 -19.28 12.43
CA TYR A 30 -2.46 -17.93 12.10
C TYR A 30 -3.37 -17.29 11.05
N SER A 31 -3.68 -16.01 11.28
CA SER A 31 -4.48 -15.20 10.34
C SER A 31 -3.61 -14.47 9.32
N GLY A 32 -2.32 -14.28 9.63
CA GLY A 32 -1.32 -13.63 8.78
C GLY A 32 0.09 -14.16 9.08
N CYS A 33 1.03 -13.87 8.18
CA CYS A 33 2.46 -14.09 8.40
C CYS A 33 3.29 -13.12 7.55
N CYS A 34 4.33 -12.53 8.13
CA CYS A 34 5.35 -11.79 7.41
C CYS A 34 6.64 -12.62 7.28
N ASP A 35 6.98 -13.03 6.07
CA ASP A 35 8.23 -13.73 5.78
C ASP A 35 9.27 -12.74 5.22
N TYR A 36 10.20 -12.36 6.07
CA TYR A 36 11.28 -11.42 5.73
C TYR A 36 12.27 -11.99 4.70
N GLN A 37 12.44 -13.31 4.64
CA GLN A 37 13.42 -13.94 3.75
C GLN A 37 12.89 -14.02 2.33
N ASN A 38 11.62 -14.40 2.19
CA ASN A 38 10.93 -14.49 0.91
C ASN A 38 10.29 -13.18 0.48
N THR A 39 10.30 -12.16 1.35
CA THR A 39 9.68 -10.85 1.12
C THR A 39 8.20 -10.99 0.75
N THR A 40 7.46 -11.76 1.56
CA THR A 40 6.03 -11.98 1.39
C THR A 40 5.26 -11.59 2.65
N ILE A 41 4.04 -11.09 2.45
CA ILE A 41 3.04 -10.93 3.50
C ILE A 41 1.85 -11.79 3.10
N GLU A 42 1.57 -12.78 3.94
CA GLU A 42 0.55 -13.79 3.72
C GLU A 42 -0.66 -13.46 4.59
N ILE A 43 -1.86 -13.59 4.02
CA ILE A 43 -3.12 -13.29 4.69
C ILE A 43 -4.09 -14.44 4.43
N CYS A 44 -4.79 -14.90 5.46
CA CYS A 44 -5.77 -15.97 5.30
C CYS A 44 -6.98 -15.48 4.47
N ASP A 45 -7.35 -16.24 3.44
CA ASP A 45 -8.35 -15.83 2.45
C ASP A 45 -9.80 -16.00 2.93
N ASP A 46 -10.04 -16.80 3.97
CA ASP A 46 -11.35 -17.03 4.56
C ASP A 46 -11.84 -15.88 5.46
N LEU A 47 -10.97 -14.90 5.75
CA LEU A 47 -11.27 -13.75 6.59
C LEU A 47 -12.21 -12.76 5.90
N SER A 48 -12.99 -12.03 6.69
CA SER A 48 -13.75 -10.90 6.16
C SER A 48 -12.81 -9.79 5.65
N ASP A 49 -13.27 -8.99 4.70
CA ASP A 49 -12.49 -7.87 4.15
C ASP A 49 -11.96 -6.91 5.23
N GLU A 50 -12.70 -6.71 6.31
CA GLU A 50 -12.26 -5.89 7.45
C GLU A 50 -11.12 -6.55 8.21
N ARG A 51 -11.24 -7.84 8.49
CA ARG A 51 -10.18 -8.61 9.16
C ARG A 51 -8.93 -8.75 8.30
N LYS A 52 -9.08 -9.00 6.99
CA LYS A 52 -7.93 -9.00 6.04
C LYS A 52 -7.13 -7.71 6.11
N ARG A 53 -7.80 -6.56 6.25
CA ARG A 53 -7.11 -5.26 6.39
C ARG A 53 -6.41 -5.09 7.73
N GLU A 54 -7.02 -5.54 8.82
CA GLU A 54 -6.40 -5.53 10.15
C GLU A 54 -5.15 -6.41 10.19
N VAL A 55 -5.25 -7.63 9.67
CA VAL A 55 -4.13 -8.57 9.54
C VAL A 55 -3.04 -7.96 8.64
N TYR A 56 -3.40 -7.44 7.47
CA TYR A 56 -2.43 -6.77 6.60
C TYR A 56 -1.68 -5.65 7.31
N ALA A 57 -2.38 -4.81 8.10
CA ALA A 57 -1.73 -3.75 8.85
C ALA A 57 -0.81 -4.29 9.95
N HIS A 58 -1.18 -5.39 10.61
CA HIS A 58 -0.34 -6.08 11.59
C HIS A 58 0.95 -6.61 10.94
N GLU A 59 0.84 -7.38 9.84
CA GLU A 59 2.01 -7.92 9.13
C GLU A 59 2.88 -6.82 8.49
N LEU A 60 2.26 -5.74 8.00
CA LEU A 60 3.00 -4.61 7.48
C LEU A 60 3.80 -3.89 8.59
N MET A 61 3.31 -3.86 9.83
CA MET A 61 4.07 -3.34 10.95
C MET A 61 5.30 -4.21 11.25
N HIS A 62 5.18 -5.54 11.16
CA HIS A 62 6.33 -6.46 11.24
C HIS A 62 7.40 -6.13 10.18
N ALA A 63 7.00 -6.00 8.92
CA ALA A 63 7.89 -5.61 7.83
C ALA A 63 8.55 -4.24 8.09
N ILE A 64 7.78 -3.23 8.51
CA ILE A 64 8.31 -1.88 8.79
C ILE A 64 9.36 -1.92 9.89
N PHE A 65 9.11 -2.64 10.99
CA PHE A 65 10.05 -2.76 12.10
C PHE A 65 11.33 -3.48 11.67
N TYR A 66 11.19 -4.60 10.96
CA TYR A 66 12.32 -5.39 10.49
C TYR A 66 13.23 -4.58 9.57
N GLU A 67 12.66 -3.95 8.54
CA GLU A 67 13.42 -3.14 7.58
C GLU A 67 13.98 -1.84 8.19
N SER A 68 13.43 -1.39 9.32
CA SER A 68 13.97 -0.27 10.10
C SER A 68 15.12 -0.69 11.03
N GLY A 69 15.47 -1.98 11.06
CA GLY A 69 16.58 -2.52 11.86
C GLY A 69 16.19 -3.02 13.24
N TYR A 70 14.90 -3.14 13.57
CA TYR A 70 14.44 -3.74 14.83
C TYR A 70 14.43 -5.27 14.71
N GLN A 71 15.32 -5.92 15.47
CA GLN A 71 15.47 -7.38 15.47
C GLN A 71 14.46 -8.09 16.36
N GLU A 72 14.13 -7.50 17.51
CA GLU A 72 13.10 -8.00 18.41
C GLU A 72 11.84 -7.16 18.27
N GLN A 73 10.71 -7.84 18.14
CA GLN A 73 9.41 -7.22 17.93
C GLN A 73 8.43 -7.80 18.95
N ASP A 74 7.93 -6.94 19.83
CA ASP A 74 6.91 -7.32 20.79
C ASP A 74 5.55 -7.40 20.08
N GLU A 75 4.97 -8.61 20.02
CA GLU A 75 3.68 -8.88 19.37
C GLU A 75 2.55 -7.96 19.89
N ASP A 76 2.57 -7.65 21.18
CA ASP A 76 1.60 -6.77 21.83
C ASP A 76 1.70 -5.34 21.29
N MET A 77 2.92 -4.82 21.14
CA MET A 77 3.22 -3.54 20.49
C MET A 77 2.80 -3.56 19.02
N ILE A 78 3.17 -4.60 18.26
CA ILE A 78 2.80 -4.73 16.84
C ILE A 78 1.28 -4.71 16.68
N ASN A 79 0.56 -5.48 17.50
CA ASN A 79 -0.90 -5.52 17.49
C ASN A 79 -1.51 -4.14 17.79
N ARG A 80 -1.06 -3.46 18.84
CA ARG A 80 -1.58 -2.13 19.22
C ARG A 80 -1.33 -1.09 18.14
N LEU A 81 -0.13 -1.06 17.57
CA LEU A 81 0.22 -0.13 16.49
C LEU A 81 -0.54 -0.48 15.20
N GLY A 82 -0.62 -1.75 14.84
CA GLY A 82 -1.33 -2.25 13.66
C GLY A 82 -2.81 -1.86 13.66
N LEU A 83 -3.50 -1.98 14.81
CA LEU A 83 -4.90 -1.59 14.95
C LEU A 83 -5.12 -0.09 14.66
N VAL A 84 -4.33 0.78 15.29
CA VAL A 84 -4.45 2.24 15.09
C VAL A 84 -4.00 2.61 13.67
N PHE A 85 -2.94 2.00 13.17
CA PHE A 85 -2.44 2.22 11.82
C PHE A 85 -3.47 1.85 10.76
N ASN A 86 -4.15 0.71 10.90
CA ASN A 86 -5.24 0.29 10.01
C ASN A 86 -6.35 1.34 9.95
N GLN A 87 -6.80 1.84 11.10
CA GLN A 87 -7.83 2.89 11.15
C GLN A 87 -7.35 4.17 10.47
N VAL A 88 -6.14 4.63 10.79
CA VAL A 88 -5.58 5.87 10.22
C VAL A 88 -5.47 5.75 8.70
N LEU A 89 -4.96 4.64 8.18
CA LEU A 89 -4.90 4.39 6.75
C LEU A 89 -6.29 4.32 6.12
N LYS A 90 -7.23 3.57 6.71
CA LYS A 90 -8.59 3.41 6.17
C LYS A 90 -9.29 4.76 5.99
N ASP A 91 -9.18 5.64 6.99
CA ASP A 91 -9.95 6.88 7.03
C ASP A 91 -9.27 8.02 6.25
N ASN A 92 -7.94 7.95 6.05
CA ASN A 92 -7.17 8.98 5.36
C ASN A 92 -6.71 8.56 3.96
N TYR A 93 -6.91 7.32 3.55
CA TYR A 93 -6.55 6.86 2.20
C TYR A 93 -7.45 7.51 1.15
N ARG A 94 -6.91 8.54 0.48
CA ARG A 94 -7.58 9.21 -0.64
C ARG A 94 -7.29 8.42 -1.92
N LYS A 95 -8.31 7.77 -2.49
CA LYS A 95 -8.22 7.22 -3.84
C LYS A 95 -7.93 8.38 -4.80
N ARG A 96 -6.69 8.48 -5.30
CA ARG A 96 -6.38 9.37 -6.41
C ARG A 96 -7.19 8.87 -7.61
N LYS A 97 -7.94 9.75 -8.27
CA LYS A 97 -8.55 9.40 -9.57
C LYS A 97 -7.38 9.27 -10.54
N ILE A 98 -7.20 8.08 -11.11
CA ILE A 98 -6.32 7.90 -12.26
C ILE A 98 -6.91 8.76 -13.38
N THR A 99 -6.18 9.78 -13.82
CA THR A 99 -6.59 10.61 -14.96
C THR A 99 -6.13 9.96 -16.26
N LEU A 100 -6.69 10.39 -17.40
CA LEU A 100 -6.19 9.89 -18.69
C LEU A 100 -4.68 10.10 -18.81
N ASP A 101 -4.16 11.22 -18.31
CA ASP A 101 -2.73 11.58 -18.37
C ASP A 101 -1.79 10.57 -17.67
N ASP A 102 -2.27 9.90 -16.62
CA ASP A 102 -1.54 8.83 -15.92
C ASP A 102 -1.44 7.56 -16.80
N VAL A 103 -2.42 7.33 -17.68
CA VAL A 103 -2.53 6.13 -18.54
C VAL A 103 -1.78 6.29 -19.86
N ILE A 104 -1.83 7.47 -20.47
CA ILE A 104 -1.14 7.76 -21.74
C ILE A 104 0.31 8.21 -21.56
N GLY A 105 0.79 8.36 -20.32
CA GLY A 105 2.18 8.77 -20.03
C GLY A 105 2.53 10.16 -20.56
N THR A 106 1.51 10.98 -20.83
CA THR A 106 1.66 12.37 -21.32
C THR A 106 1.52 13.39 -20.19
N GLY A 107 1.21 12.94 -18.96
CA GLY A 107 1.11 13.81 -17.81
C GLY A 107 2.47 14.37 -17.41
N GLU A 108 2.64 15.67 -17.60
CA GLU A 108 3.70 16.40 -16.90
C GLU A 108 3.58 16.08 -15.41
N LYS A 109 4.69 15.64 -14.82
CA LYS A 109 4.83 15.46 -13.38
C LYS A 109 4.18 16.66 -12.70
N GLU A 110 3.26 16.40 -11.76
CA GLU A 110 2.73 17.43 -10.87
C GLU A 110 3.88 17.94 -9.98
N GLN A 111 4.72 18.78 -10.57
CA GLN A 111 5.58 19.70 -9.88
C GLN A 111 4.64 20.69 -9.23
N ILE A 112 4.84 20.94 -7.94
CA ILE A 112 4.11 21.93 -7.16
C ILE A 112 4.07 23.22 -7.97
N ILE A 113 2.93 23.56 -8.57
CA ILE A 113 2.86 24.70 -9.49
C ILE A 113 2.91 25.96 -8.63
N PRO A 114 3.99 26.77 -8.71
CA PRO A 114 4.09 27.98 -7.90
C PRO A 114 2.99 28.95 -8.30
N LYS A 115 2.43 29.68 -7.33
CA LYS A 115 1.45 30.74 -7.57
C LYS A 115 1.99 31.71 -8.64
N GLY A 116 1.25 31.90 -9.73
CA GLY A 116 1.59 32.79 -10.84
C GLY A 116 1.84 32.10 -12.19
N THR A 117 1.84 30.76 -12.23
CA THR A 117 1.99 30.01 -13.49
C THR A 117 0.75 30.14 -14.37
N ARG A 118 0.92 30.54 -15.63
CA ARG A 118 -0.19 30.74 -16.58
C ARG A 118 -0.70 29.39 -17.09
N VAL A 119 -1.97 29.13 -16.82
CA VAL A 119 -2.71 27.97 -17.36
C VAL A 119 -3.37 28.37 -18.66
N PHE A 120 -3.12 27.62 -19.73
CA PHE A 120 -3.74 27.86 -21.04
C PHE A 120 -5.19 27.36 -21.06
N SER A 121 -6.07 28.11 -21.71
CA SER A 121 -7.49 27.78 -21.84
C SER A 121 -7.71 26.53 -22.71
N GLU A 122 -8.82 25.84 -22.50
CA GLU A 122 -9.19 24.65 -23.30
C GLU A 122 -9.20 24.90 -24.81
N LYS A 123 -9.45 26.16 -25.22
CA LYS A 123 -9.44 26.57 -26.62
C LYS A 123 -8.01 26.59 -27.18
N GLU A 124 -7.05 27.12 -26.42
CA GLU A 124 -5.63 27.13 -26.79
C GLU A 124 -5.08 25.68 -26.81
N GLN A 125 -5.51 24.83 -25.87
CA GLN A 125 -5.09 23.43 -25.83
C GLN A 125 -5.57 22.63 -27.06
N LYS A 126 -6.83 22.79 -27.48
CA LYS A 126 -7.38 22.12 -28.68
C LYS A 126 -6.72 22.57 -29.98
N GLU A 127 -6.29 23.82 -30.05
CA GLU A 127 -5.65 24.36 -31.25
C GLU A 127 -4.24 23.79 -31.46
N ILE A 128 -3.55 23.43 -30.37
CA ILE A 128 -2.27 22.74 -30.39
C ILE A 128 -2.46 21.28 -30.80
N LEU A 129 -3.48 20.60 -30.26
CA LEU A 129 -3.74 19.17 -30.54
C LEU A 129 -4.06 18.89 -32.01
N ASN A 130 -4.72 19.82 -32.70
CA ASN A 130 -5.09 19.69 -34.12
C ASN A 130 -3.94 20.00 -35.10
N LYS A 131 -2.75 20.38 -34.59
CA LYS A 131 -1.56 20.64 -35.40
C LYS A 131 -0.51 19.52 -35.30
N LEU A 132 -0.79 18.46 -34.54
CA LEU A 132 -0.04 17.20 -34.47
C LEU A 132 -0.72 16.15 -35.37
#